data_AF-A0AAN6PCQ8-F1
#
_entry.id   AF-A0AAN6PCQ8-F1
#
_cell.length_a   1.000
_cell.length_b   1.000
_cell.length_c   1.000
_cell.angle_alpha   90.00
_cell.angle_beta   90.00
_cell.angle_gamma   90.00
#
_symmetry.space_group_name_H-M   'P 1'
#
loop_
_entity.id
_entity.type
_entity.pdbx_description
1 polymer ?
#
loop_
_entity_poly.entity_id
_entity_poly.type
_entity_poly.pdbx_seq_one_letter_code
_entity_poly.pdbx_strand_id
1 'polypeptide(L)'
;MIPMTSSTALPLAYRLTLLLLEPLSAVNGALMTFRDPADFAAKITHDPAVYTPANQFLYTQLGGAWLLFAFNEAVVLRLVDDLRVWRLLCCGMLVSDVVYHVSSVQAVGGWEVFSRVGGWNAFDWAVFASAVVPMVIRLFIVLGVGVRKGEGKGKGE
;
A
#
# COMPACT_ATOMS: atom_id res chain seq x y z
N MET A 1 -17.55 12.16 -21.78
CA MET A 1 -16.31 12.45 -21.02
C MET A 1 -15.23 11.55 -21.60
N ILE A 2 -14.20 12.11 -22.24
CA ILE A 2 -13.15 11.33 -22.92
C ILE A 2 -12.38 10.53 -21.84
N PRO A 3 -12.16 9.22 -22.02
CA PRO A 3 -11.33 8.44 -21.10
C PRO A 3 -9.92 9.05 -21.04
N MET A 4 -9.47 9.38 -19.84
CA MET A 4 -8.13 9.93 -19.63
C MET A 4 -7.15 8.79 -19.41
N THR A 5 -6.07 8.78 -20.19
CA THR A 5 -4.96 7.84 -20.03
C THR A 5 -4.23 8.11 -18.72
N SER A 6 -4.06 7.08 -17.89
CA SER A 6 -3.39 7.22 -16.59
C SER A 6 -1.89 7.51 -16.76
N SER A 7 -1.27 6.98 -17.81
CA SER A 7 0.13 7.18 -18.21
C SER A 7 0.50 8.66 -18.39
N THR A 8 -0.44 9.45 -18.93
CA THR A 8 -0.25 10.88 -19.21
C THR A 8 -0.84 11.77 -18.11
N ALA A 9 -1.93 11.32 -17.48
CA ALA A 9 -2.62 12.07 -16.44
C ALA A 9 -1.89 12.06 -15.09
N LEU A 10 -1.21 10.97 -14.74
CA LEU A 10 -0.58 10.80 -13.43
C LEU A 10 0.91 11.21 -13.42
N PRO A 11 1.37 11.91 -12.37
CA PRO A 11 2.79 12.20 -12.17
C PRO A 11 3.64 10.92 -12.20
N LEU A 12 4.86 11.04 -12.74
CA LEU A 12 5.79 9.91 -12.82
C LEU A 12 6.08 9.32 -11.43
N ALA A 13 6.22 10.16 -10.40
CA ALA A 13 6.43 9.71 -9.03
C ALA A 13 5.33 8.77 -8.55
N TYR A 14 4.05 9.08 -8.79
CA TYR A 14 2.93 8.22 -8.38
C TYR A 14 3.00 6.86 -9.08
N ARG A 15 3.29 6.88 -10.39
CA ARG A 15 3.41 5.67 -11.19
C ARG A 15 4.60 4.82 -10.76
N LEU A 16 5.76 5.42 -10.47
CA LEU A 16 6.93 4.66 -10.02
C LEU A 16 6.70 4.04 -8.64
N THR A 17 6.06 4.76 -7.72
CA THR A 17 5.76 4.18 -6.40
C THR A 17 4.80 3.01 -6.53
N LEU A 18 3.63 3.22 -7.14
CA LEU A 18 2.60 2.19 -7.21
C LEU A 18 2.96 1.06 -8.17
N LEU A 19 3.70 1.30 -9.25
CA LEU A 19 4.00 0.23 -10.22
C LEU A 19 5.33 -0.48 -9.95
N LEU A 20 6.20 0.02 -9.06
CA LEU A 20 7.51 -0.59 -8.84
C LEU A 20 7.84 -0.74 -7.36
N LEU A 21 7.86 0.36 -6.61
CA LEU A 21 8.31 0.32 -5.21
C LEU A 21 7.36 -0.48 -4.33
N GLU A 22 6.06 -0.25 -4.46
CA GLU A 22 5.06 -0.91 -3.64
C GLU A 22 4.93 -2.41 -3.94
N PRO A 23 4.83 -2.88 -5.21
CA PRO A 23 4.76 -4.32 -5.47
C PRO A 23 5.94 -5.10 -4.93
N LEU A 24 7.16 -4.53 -5.02
CA LEU A 24 8.35 -5.15 -4.47
C LEU A 24 8.31 -5.20 -2.93
N SER A 25 7.84 -4.12 -2.30
CA SER A 25 7.68 -4.04 -0.85
C SER A 25 6.62 -5.03 -0.34
N ALA A 26 5.48 -5.12 -1.04
CA ALA A 26 4.38 -6.02 -0.72
C ALA A 26 4.79 -7.50 -0.88
N VAL A 27 5.50 -7.85 -1.96
CA VAL A 27 6.07 -9.19 -2.13
C VAL A 27 7.08 -9.50 -1.02
N ASN A 28 7.96 -8.55 -0.69
CA ASN A 28 8.91 -8.74 0.40
C ASN A 28 8.20 -8.98 1.74
N GLY A 29 7.20 -8.17 2.07
CA GLY A 29 6.36 -8.37 3.27
C GLY A 29 5.72 -9.76 3.29
N ALA A 30 5.11 -10.18 2.17
CA ALA A 30 4.50 -11.50 2.06
C ALA A 30 5.51 -12.62 2.30
N LEU A 31 6.71 -12.51 1.72
CA LEU A 31 7.78 -13.47 1.93
C LEU A 31 8.23 -13.54 3.40
N MET A 32 8.27 -12.40 4.12
CA MET A 32 8.57 -12.41 5.56
C MET A 32 7.51 -13.20 6.33
N THR A 33 6.23 -12.97 6.06
CA THR A 33 5.13 -13.70 6.73
C THR A 33 5.07 -15.18 6.38
N PHE A 34 5.55 -15.58 5.19
CA PHE A 34 5.54 -16.98 4.78
C PHE A 34 6.77 -17.77 5.26
N ARG A 35 7.94 -17.12 5.31
CA ARG A 35 9.20 -17.79 5.66
C ARG A 35 9.45 -17.82 7.16
N ASP A 36 9.20 -16.70 7.83
CA ASP A 36 9.44 -16.56 9.26
C ASP A 36 8.35 -15.69 9.91
N PRO A 37 7.12 -16.25 10.06
CA PRO A 37 6.03 -15.54 10.70
C PRO A 37 6.32 -15.21 12.17
N ALA A 38 7.21 -15.97 12.85
CA ALA A 38 7.58 -15.73 14.23
C ALA A 38 8.43 -14.46 14.36
N ASP A 39 9.48 -14.33 13.55
CA ASP A 39 10.31 -13.12 13.50
C ASP A 39 9.49 -11.89 13.06
N PHE A 40 8.62 -12.05 12.06
CA PHE A 40 7.73 -10.96 11.65
C PHE A 40 6.81 -10.52 12.79
N ALA A 41 6.16 -11.46 13.49
CA ALA A 41 5.29 -11.16 14.62
C ALA A 41 6.03 -10.43 15.74
N ALA A 42 7.22 -10.93 16.10
CA ALA A 42 8.06 -10.33 17.14
C ALA A 42 8.41 -8.87 16.80
N LYS A 43 8.74 -8.60 15.54
CA LYS A 43 9.11 -7.24 15.09
C LYS A 43 7.92 -6.30 15.04
N ILE A 44 6.77 -6.73 14.51
CA ILE A 44 5.60 -5.86 14.33
C ILE A 44 4.87 -5.56 15.66
N THR A 45 4.97 -6.46 16.65
CA THR A 45 4.33 -6.30 17.96
C THR A 45 5.29 -5.84 19.06
N HIS A 46 6.59 -5.89 18.80
CA HIS A 46 7.64 -5.79 19.82
C HIS A 46 7.58 -6.88 20.91
N ASP A 47 6.88 -7.99 20.66
CA ASP A 47 6.74 -9.10 21.59
C ASP A 47 6.97 -10.46 20.87
N PRO A 48 8.07 -11.16 21.18
CA PRO A 48 8.37 -12.46 20.56
C PRO A 48 7.40 -13.58 20.97
N ALA A 49 6.59 -13.40 22.02
CA ALA A 49 5.67 -14.43 22.50
C ALA A 49 4.32 -14.46 21.75
N VAL A 50 4.05 -13.49 20.86
CA VAL A 50 2.76 -13.37 20.16
C VAL A 50 2.53 -14.49 19.14
N TYR A 51 3.60 -14.99 18.51
CA TYR A 51 3.47 -16.05 17.52
C TYR A 51 3.23 -17.42 18.17
N THR A 52 2.26 -18.15 17.65
CA THR A 52 2.06 -19.57 17.95
C THR A 52 1.71 -20.35 16.67
N PRO A 53 2.03 -21.65 16.57
CA PRO A 53 1.60 -22.43 15.40
C PRO A 53 0.09 -22.38 15.14
N ALA A 54 -0.72 -22.21 16.19
CA ALA A 54 -2.18 -22.10 16.08
C ALA A 54 -2.65 -20.83 15.35
N ASN A 55 -1.85 -19.75 15.35
CA ASN A 55 -2.20 -18.49 14.68
C ASN A 55 -1.42 -18.24 13.38
N GLN A 56 -0.62 -19.21 12.91
CA GLN A 56 0.14 -19.12 11.65
C GLN A 56 -0.73 -18.71 10.45
N PHE A 57 -1.98 -19.21 10.40
CA PHE A 57 -2.90 -18.92 9.31
C PHE A 57 -3.17 -17.42 9.14
N LEU A 58 -3.11 -16.61 10.21
CA LEU A 58 -3.30 -15.15 10.12
C LEU A 58 -2.18 -14.48 9.32
N TYR A 59 -0.94 -14.91 9.50
CA TYR A 59 0.21 -14.40 8.75
C TYR A 59 0.17 -14.85 7.29
N THR A 60 -0.31 -16.07 7.02
CA THR A 60 -0.56 -16.52 5.64
C THR A 60 -1.62 -15.66 4.95
N GLN A 61 -2.72 -15.34 5.64
CA GLN A 61 -3.76 -14.47 5.11
C GLN A 61 -3.23 -13.04 4.86
N LEU A 62 -2.40 -12.52 5.77
CA LEU A 62 -1.76 -11.20 5.63
C LEU A 62 -0.84 -11.16 4.40
N GLY A 63 0.03 -12.15 4.24
CA GLY A 63 0.88 -12.27 3.06
C GLY A 63 0.06 -12.39 1.77
N GLY A 64 -1.04 -13.14 1.79
CA GLY A 64 -1.97 -13.23 0.67
C GLY A 64 -2.59 -11.88 0.27
N ALA A 65 -2.97 -11.05 1.26
CA ALA A 65 -3.48 -9.70 1.01
C ALA A 65 -2.43 -8.79 0.35
N TRP A 66 -1.16 -8.86 0.79
CA TRP A 66 -0.09 -8.11 0.15
C TRP A 66 0.25 -8.60 -1.26
N LEU A 67 0.17 -9.91 -1.53
CA LEU A 67 0.29 -10.41 -2.90
C LEU A 67 -0.83 -9.90 -3.80
N LEU A 68 -2.05 -9.69 -3.28
CA LEU A 68 -3.15 -9.09 -4.03
C LEU A 68 -2.85 -7.64 -4.41
N PHE A 69 -2.26 -6.85 -3.51
CA PHE A 69 -1.78 -5.49 -3.80
C PHE A 69 -0.73 -5.52 -4.92
N ALA A 70 0.32 -6.34 -4.72
CA ALA A 70 1.37 -6.51 -5.71
C ALA A 70 0.82 -6.93 -7.08
N PHE A 71 -0.17 -7.81 -7.13
CA PHE A 71 -0.81 -8.21 -8.38
C PHE A 71 -1.58 -7.07 -9.04
N ASN A 72 -2.43 -6.37 -8.28
CA ASN A 72 -3.21 -5.24 -8.81
C ASN A 72 -2.29 -4.18 -9.41
N GLU A 73 -1.20 -3.87 -8.73
CA GLU A 73 -0.25 -2.85 -9.13
C GLU A 73 0.72 -3.29 -10.24
N ALA A 74 1.36 -4.45 -10.09
CA ALA A 74 2.35 -4.94 -11.05
C ALA A 74 1.72 -5.50 -12.32
N VAL A 75 0.46 -5.95 -12.26
CA VAL A 75 -0.21 -6.59 -13.39
C VAL A 75 -1.35 -5.70 -13.89
N VAL A 76 -2.39 -5.49 -13.08
CA VAL A 76 -3.62 -4.84 -13.56
C VAL A 76 -3.37 -3.38 -13.97
N LEU A 77 -2.73 -2.59 -13.11
CA LEU A 77 -2.45 -1.18 -13.40
C LEU A 77 -1.43 -0.95 -14.51
N ARG A 78 -0.60 -1.95 -14.84
CA ARG A 78 0.29 -1.90 -16.01
C ARG A 78 -0.41 -2.23 -17.33
N LEU A 79 -1.44 -3.08 -17.28
CA LEU A 79 -2.18 -3.51 -18.46
C LEU A 79 -3.35 -2.57 -18.80
N VAL A 80 -3.78 -1.72 -17.86
CA VAL A 80 -4.92 -0.82 -18.03
C VAL A 80 -4.52 0.65 -17.92
N ASP A 81 -4.49 1.34 -19.06
CA ASP A 81 -4.23 2.78 -19.18
C ASP A 81 -5.52 3.62 -19.09
N ASP A 82 -6.34 3.38 -18.05
CA ASP A 82 -7.57 4.13 -17.77
C ASP A 82 -7.55 4.70 -16.34
N LEU A 83 -7.58 6.02 -16.22
CA LEU A 83 -7.59 6.71 -14.93
C LEU A 83 -8.80 6.31 -14.05
N ARG A 84 -9.94 5.95 -14.62
CA ARG A 84 -11.11 5.50 -13.87
C ARG A 84 -10.83 4.17 -13.17
N VAL A 85 -10.21 3.23 -13.87
CA VAL A 85 -9.82 1.93 -13.31
C VAL A 85 -8.76 2.13 -12.23
N TRP A 86 -7.77 2.98 -12.47
CA TRP A 86 -6.78 3.37 -11.46
C TRP A 86 -7.44 3.91 -10.19
N ARG A 87 -8.40 4.83 -10.31
CA ARG A 87 -9.13 5.37 -9.15
C ARG A 87 -9.92 4.31 -8.41
N LEU A 88 -10.64 3.44 -9.11
CA LEU A 88 -11.44 2.39 -8.48
C LEU A 88 -10.56 1.39 -7.71
N LEU A 89 -9.43 0.97 -8.30
CA LEU A 89 -8.47 0.09 -7.62
C LEU A 89 -7.81 0.79 -6.44
N CYS A 90 -7.41 2.07 -6.58
CA CYS A 90 -6.89 2.85 -5.46
C CYS A 90 -7.92 2.97 -4.32
N CYS A 91 -9.20 3.23 -4.63
CA CYS A 91 -10.28 3.24 -3.64
C CYS A 91 -10.39 1.91 -2.90
N GLY A 92 -10.37 0.79 -3.62
CA GLY A 92 -10.44 -0.54 -3.00
C GLY A 92 -9.24 -0.84 -2.10
N MET A 93 -8.03 -0.51 -2.55
CA MET A 93 -6.81 -0.71 -1.77
C MET A 93 -6.75 0.21 -0.54
N LEU A 94 -7.25 1.45 -0.63
CA LEU A 94 -7.34 2.36 0.51
C LEU A 94 -8.16 1.79 1.68
N VAL A 95 -9.19 0.99 1.41
CA VAL A 95 -9.96 0.32 2.47
C VAL A 95 -9.04 -0.60 3.29
N SER A 96 -8.22 -1.39 2.60
CA SER A 96 -7.25 -2.27 3.25
C SER A 96 -6.10 -1.49 3.89
N ASP A 97 -5.64 -0.39 3.31
CA ASP A 97 -4.63 0.49 3.94
C ASP A 97 -5.10 0.98 5.31
N VAL A 98 -6.33 1.49 5.40
CA VAL A 98 -6.87 1.99 6.67
C VAL A 98 -6.92 0.88 7.72
N VAL A 99 -7.41 -0.30 7.35
CA VAL A 99 -7.49 -1.45 8.26
C VAL A 99 -6.09 -1.90 8.68
N TYR A 100 -5.12 -1.88 7.78
CA TYR A 100 -3.72 -2.20 8.07
C TYR A 100 -3.11 -1.23 9.09
N HIS A 101 -3.30 0.08 8.94
CA HIS A 101 -2.75 1.04 9.90
C HIS A 101 -3.43 0.92 11.28
N VAL A 102 -4.73 0.64 11.32
CA VAL A 102 -5.42 0.33 12.58
C VAL A 102 -4.84 -0.93 13.22
N SER A 103 -4.55 -1.97 12.44
CA SER A 103 -3.95 -3.19 12.98
C SER A 103 -2.50 -2.98 13.45
N SER A 104 -1.71 -2.13 12.80
CA SER A 104 -0.37 -1.74 13.27
C SER A 104 -0.42 -1.04 14.63
N VAL A 105 -1.42 -0.19 14.86
CA VAL A 105 -1.63 0.46 16.16
C VAL A 105 -2.03 -0.58 17.22
N GLN A 106 -2.91 -1.53 16.87
CA GLN A 106 -3.30 -2.62 17.77
C GLN A 106 -2.12 -3.51 18.13
N ALA A 107 -1.24 -3.80 17.17
CA ALA A 107 -0.10 -4.69 17.32
C ALA A 107 0.86 -4.24 18.43
N VAL A 108 1.06 -2.92 18.59
CA VAL A 108 1.95 -2.34 19.62
C VAL A 108 1.22 -1.97 20.92
N GLY A 109 -0.06 -2.33 21.06
CA GLY A 109 -0.83 -2.08 22.29
C GLY A 109 -1.60 -0.75 22.32
N GLY A 110 -1.75 -0.06 21.19
CA GLY A 110 -2.63 1.11 21.05
C GLY A 110 -1.91 2.41 20.67
N TRP A 111 -2.71 3.47 20.48
CA TRP A 111 -2.25 4.77 19.98
C TRP A 111 -1.22 5.45 20.87
N GLU A 112 -1.28 5.24 22.18
CA GLU A 112 -0.33 5.83 23.13
C GLU A 112 1.10 5.32 22.87
N VAL A 113 1.26 4.03 22.58
CA VAL A 113 2.57 3.44 22.27
C VAL A 113 2.97 3.79 20.84
N PHE A 114 2.06 3.61 19.88
CA PHE A 114 2.33 3.86 18.47
C PHE A 114 2.79 5.30 18.20
N SER A 115 2.19 6.29 18.87
CA SER A 115 2.52 7.71 18.68
C SER A 115 3.88 8.15 19.24
N ARG A 116 4.57 7.29 20.01
CA ARG A 116 5.92 7.56 20.53
C ARG A 116 6.99 7.30 19.48
N VAL A 117 6.95 8.08 18.39
CA VAL A 117 7.85 7.95 17.23
C VAL A 117 9.34 8.02 17.56
N GLY A 118 9.72 8.63 18.69
CA GLY A 118 11.10 8.65 19.16
C GLY A 118 11.64 7.28 19.60
N GLY A 119 10.76 6.30 19.85
CA GLY A 119 11.14 4.92 20.19
C GLY A 119 11.15 3.95 19.00
N TRP A 120 10.81 4.42 17.80
CA TRP A 120 10.70 3.56 16.62
C TRP A 120 12.09 3.13 16.13
N ASN A 121 12.24 1.83 15.90
CA ASN A 121 13.43 1.23 15.30
C ASN A 121 13.35 1.27 13.76
N ALA A 122 14.40 0.80 13.09
CA ALA A 122 14.49 0.84 11.63
C ALA A 122 13.39 0.00 10.93
N PHE A 123 12.95 -1.10 11.53
CA PHE A 123 11.87 -1.92 11.01
C PHE A 123 10.53 -1.19 11.08
N ASP A 124 10.24 -0.50 12.19
CA ASP A 124 9.00 0.28 12.37
C ASP A 124 8.89 1.36 11.30
N TRP A 125 9.99 2.10 11.08
CA TRP A 125 10.08 3.10 10.03
C TRP A 125 9.91 2.49 8.63
N ALA A 126 10.55 1.36 8.36
CA ALA A 126 10.46 0.70 7.07
C ALA A 126 9.02 0.26 6.75
N VAL A 127 8.36 -0.40 7.70
CA VAL A 127 6.98 -0.87 7.55
C VAL A 127 6.03 0.32 7.42
N PHE A 128 6.13 1.31 8.31
CA PHE A 128 5.28 2.49 8.26
C PHE A 128 5.44 3.26 6.95
N ALA A 129 6.67 3.55 6.52
CA ALA A 129 6.92 4.25 5.26
C ALA A 129 6.41 3.46 4.04
N SER A 130 6.61 2.13 4.04
CA SER A 130 6.15 1.27 2.95
C SER A 130 4.62 1.21 2.82
N ALA A 131 3.87 1.52 3.88
CA ALA A 131 2.41 1.51 3.87
C ALA A 131 1.81 2.93 3.70
N VAL A 132 2.33 3.92 4.42
CA VAL A 132 1.75 5.27 4.44
C VAL A 132 1.99 6.03 3.13
N VAL A 133 3.17 5.86 2.52
CA VAL A 133 3.52 6.55 1.26
C VAL A 133 2.58 6.15 0.12
N PRO A 134 2.40 4.86 -0.19
CA PRO A 134 1.45 4.46 -1.23
C PRO A 134 0.00 4.79 -0.86
N MET A 135 -0.40 4.68 0.40
CA MET A 135 -1.73 5.11 0.87
C MET A 135 -2.00 6.58 0.52
N VAL A 136 -1.05 7.48 0.81
CA VAL A 136 -1.19 8.91 0.49
C VAL A 136 -1.27 9.14 -1.03
N ILE A 137 -0.45 8.43 -1.82
CA ILE A 137 -0.51 8.53 -3.28
C ILE A 137 -1.85 8.05 -3.82
N ARG A 138 -2.37 6.92 -3.33
CA ARG A 138 -3.70 6.42 -3.67
C ARG A 138 -4.77 7.44 -3.34
N LEU A 139 -4.70 8.06 -2.15
CA LEU A 139 -5.63 9.13 -1.74
C LEU A 139 -5.59 10.31 -2.72
N PHE A 140 -4.39 10.75 -3.12
CA PHE A 140 -4.24 11.82 -4.10
C PHE A 140 -4.82 11.46 -5.47
N ILE A 141 -4.61 10.24 -5.96
CA ILE A 141 -5.19 9.77 -7.23
C ILE A 141 -6.73 9.80 -7.18
N VAL A 142 -7.31 9.31 -6.08
CA VAL A 142 -8.76 9.27 -5.84
C VAL A 142 -9.34 10.67 -5.79
N LEU A 143 -8.71 11.58 -5.04
CA LEU A 143 -9.13 12.98 -4.93
C LEU A 143 -8.80 13.83 -6.17
N GLY A 144 -8.04 13.28 -7.13
CA GLY A 144 -7.63 13.99 -8.34
C GLY A 144 -6.49 15.00 -8.13
N VAL A 145 -5.78 14.93 -7.01
CA VAL A 145 -4.63 15.78 -6.69
C VAL A 145 -3.43 15.40 -7.57
N GLY A 146 -2.89 16.35 -8.32
CA GLY A 146 -1.77 16.13 -9.24
C GLY A 146 -2.14 15.51 -10.59
N VAL A 147 -3.42 15.23 -10.84
CA VAL A 147 -3.90 14.71 -12.12
C VAL A 147 -3.94 15.83 -13.17
N ARG A 148 -3.17 15.69 -14.25
CA ARG A 148 -3.21 16.64 -15.38
C ARG A 148 -4.53 16.48 -16.13
N LYS A 149 -5.27 17.58 -16.30
CA LYS A 149 -6.43 17.60 -17.21
C LYS A 149 -5.88 17.63 -18.63
N GLY A 150 -6.26 16.66 -19.46
CA GLY A 150 -5.89 16.67 -20.87
C GLY A 150 -6.37 17.97 -21.51
N GLU A 151 -5.47 18.69 -22.18
CA GLU A 151 -5.83 19.87 -22.97
C GLU A 151 -6.88 19.43 -24.00
N GLY A 152 -8.12 19.88 -23.80
CA GLY A 152 -9.09 19.87 -24.88
C GLY A 152 -8.50 20.75 -25.97
N LYS A 153 -8.09 20.15 -27.09
CA LYS A 153 -7.78 20.87 -28.32
C LYS A 153 -8.93 21.85 -28.56
N GLY A 154 -8.70 23.12 -28.24
CA GLY A 154 -9.58 24.20 -28.64
C GLY A 154 -9.62 24.16 -30.16
N LYS A 155 -10.78 23.79 -30.71
CA LYS A 155 -11.14 24.22 -32.06
C LYS A 155 -11.25 25.75 -31.97
N GLY A 156 -10.14 26.42 -32.25
CA GLY A 156 -10.16 27.81 -32.68
C GLY A 156 -10.46 27.79 -34.17
N GLU A 157 -11.63 28.30 -34.51
CA GLU A 157 -12.07 28.69 -35.85
C GLU A 157 -11.14 29.73 -36.47
#